data_AF-W1TW43-F1
#
_entry.id   AF-W1TW43-F1
#
_cell.length_a   1.000
_cell.length_b   1.000
_cell.length_c   1.000
_cell.angle_alpha   90.00
_cell.angle_beta   90.00
_cell.angle_gamma   90.00
#
_symmetry.space_group_name_H-M   'P 1'
#
loop_
_entity.id
_entity.type
_entity.pdbx_description
1 polymer ?
#
loop_
_entity_poly.entity_id
_entity_poly.type
_entity_poly.pdbx_seq_one_letter_code
_entity_poly.pdbx_strand_id
1 'polypeptide(L)'
;MLDKLNDKSTTGDKMLEKYFDAENIQYWLAFQILMGNIDNQNRNMFLYSPQNGTRWYILPWDLDDSLRKGERELRRSGALGQNSWRYGVSNYWGNLLFQRLLKSERFRTGLDKVVDKLYRNQLSPNSIGDLSKQYANIVKPYLSRMPDVERMPIKEEQYDKILNELPKEVEKNYQDYKNSLQSPQPFYIDQPKVENGELVLKWMSSYDFNNKEITYHVELAKEPNFKDKILDKKGLTETSVTTKHLPKGQYFMRVIATNSDGKSQASFEQYRVDTTSLFGVLSFYVMEDGKIKVDVYENK
;
A
#
# COMPACT_ATOMS: atom_id res chain seq x y z
N MET A 1 11.39 22.58 8.65
CA MET A 1 10.48 21.81 7.76
C MET A 1 9.79 20.70 8.53
N LEU A 2 10.53 19.79 9.18
CA LEU A 2 9.95 18.67 9.94
C LEU A 2 8.95 19.10 11.03
N ASP A 3 9.24 20.16 11.78
CA ASP A 3 8.28 20.68 12.77
C ASP A 3 6.95 21.11 12.12
N LYS A 4 7.01 21.71 10.93
CA LYS A 4 5.82 22.11 10.17
C LYS A 4 5.10 20.94 9.51
N LEU A 5 5.83 19.90 9.14
CA LEU A 5 5.24 18.64 8.70
C LEU A 5 4.48 17.95 9.85
N ASN A 6 4.93 18.08 11.09
CA ASN A 6 4.27 17.49 12.26
C ASN A 6 3.18 18.39 12.87
N ASP A 7 3.20 19.69 12.60
CA ASP A 7 2.20 20.67 13.04
C ASP A 7 0.86 20.47 12.30
N LYS A 8 -0.18 19.98 12.99
CA LYS A 8 -1.51 19.67 12.42
C LYS A 8 -2.23 20.89 11.81
N SER A 9 -1.83 22.12 12.14
CA SER A 9 -2.41 23.34 11.57
C SER A 9 -1.88 23.68 10.17
N THR A 10 -0.78 23.04 9.75
CA THR A 10 -0.18 23.30 8.43
C THR A 10 -0.81 22.43 7.35
N THR A 11 -1.46 23.05 6.36
CA THR A 11 -2.09 22.34 5.24
C THR A 11 -1.06 21.76 4.27
N GLY A 12 -1.46 20.76 3.47
CA GLY A 12 -0.62 20.21 2.39
C GLY A 12 -0.19 21.30 1.39
N ASP A 13 -1.09 22.22 1.02
CA ASP A 13 -0.76 23.31 0.10
C ASP A 13 0.32 24.25 0.64
N LYS A 14 0.26 24.61 1.93
CA LYS A 14 1.32 25.40 2.57
C LYS A 14 2.66 24.67 2.59
N MET A 15 2.65 23.34 2.69
CA MET A 15 3.87 22.54 2.59
C MET A 15 4.46 22.61 1.17
N LEU A 16 3.63 22.51 0.13
CA LEU A 16 4.03 22.60 -1.27
C LEU A 16 4.49 24.00 -1.68
N GLU A 17 3.92 25.06 -1.11
CA GLU A 17 4.32 26.42 -1.48
C GLU A 17 5.71 26.77 -0.95
N LYS A 18 5.99 26.32 0.28
CA LYS A 18 7.15 26.78 1.05
C LYS A 18 8.32 25.79 1.07
N TYR A 19 8.06 24.49 1.16
CA TYR A 19 9.09 23.52 1.51
C TYR A 19 9.40 22.50 0.42
N PHE A 20 8.48 22.21 -0.49
CA PHE A 20 8.64 21.17 -1.49
C PHE A 20 8.32 21.68 -2.89
N ASP A 21 8.93 21.08 -3.90
CA ASP A 21 8.50 21.33 -5.27
C ASP A 21 7.36 20.37 -5.66
N ALA A 22 6.17 20.93 -5.93
CA ALA A 22 4.98 20.12 -6.19
C ALA A 22 5.10 19.28 -7.46
N GLU A 23 5.68 19.84 -8.52
CA GLU A 23 5.85 19.13 -9.79
C GLU A 23 6.81 17.96 -9.61
N ASN A 24 7.96 18.17 -8.95
CA ASN A 24 8.91 17.09 -8.66
C ASN A 24 8.26 15.92 -7.92
N ILE A 25 7.51 16.18 -6.84
CA ILE A 25 6.86 15.10 -6.09
C ILE A 25 5.77 14.42 -6.92
N GLN A 26 5.03 15.17 -7.75
CA GLN A 26 4.01 14.60 -8.64
C GLN A 26 4.62 13.66 -9.68
N TYR A 27 5.73 14.04 -10.33
CA TYR A 27 6.46 13.16 -11.24
C TYR A 27 7.05 11.94 -10.54
N TRP A 28 7.63 12.14 -9.35
CA TRP A 28 8.18 11.04 -8.58
C TRP A 28 7.08 10.03 -8.21
N LEU A 29 5.98 10.48 -7.60
CA LEU A 29 4.85 9.59 -7.24
C LEU A 29 4.25 8.93 -8.48
N ALA A 30 4.01 9.67 -9.55
CA ALA A 30 3.43 9.13 -10.78
C ALA A 30 4.30 8.01 -11.37
N PHE A 31 5.62 8.22 -11.43
CA PHE A 31 6.56 7.21 -11.88
C PHE A 31 6.49 5.97 -10.99
N GLN A 32 6.62 6.13 -9.67
CA GLN A 32 6.61 5.01 -8.73
C GLN A 32 5.31 4.18 -8.79
N ILE A 33 4.17 4.87 -8.86
CA ILE A 33 2.84 4.26 -8.99
C ILE A 33 2.74 3.45 -10.27
N LEU A 34 3.08 4.04 -11.42
CA LEU A 34 2.99 3.36 -12.73
C LEU A 34 3.94 2.17 -12.84
N MET A 35 5.12 2.28 -12.24
CA MET A 35 6.09 1.20 -12.15
C MET A 35 5.73 0.15 -11.09
N GLY A 36 4.66 0.34 -10.32
CA GLY A 36 4.18 -0.63 -9.34
C GLY A 36 5.14 -0.87 -8.18
N ASN A 37 6.03 0.09 -7.91
CA ASN A 37 7.00 -0.01 -6.82
C ASN A 37 6.29 0.27 -5.49
N ILE A 38 6.28 -0.73 -4.61
CA ILE A 38 5.53 -0.70 -3.36
C ILE A 38 6.38 -0.37 -2.14
N ASP A 39 7.71 -0.30 -2.25
CA ASP A 39 8.63 -0.10 -1.12
C ASP A 39 9.40 1.23 -1.19
N ASN A 40 8.69 2.31 -1.52
CA ASN A 40 9.23 3.65 -1.68
C ASN A 40 8.50 4.71 -0.84
N GLN A 41 7.48 4.34 -0.09
CA GLN A 41 6.67 5.25 0.73
C GLN A 41 7.48 5.88 1.88
N ASN A 42 8.52 5.20 2.37
CA ASN A 42 9.36 5.63 3.49
C ASN A 42 10.87 5.38 3.28
N ARG A 43 11.27 4.85 2.12
CA ARG A 43 12.64 4.45 1.80
C ARG A 43 12.89 4.54 0.29
N ASN A 44 14.06 4.10 -0.17
CA ASN A 44 14.39 4.03 -1.60
C ASN A 44 14.23 5.38 -2.32
N MET A 45 14.64 6.44 -1.63
CA MET A 45 14.65 7.80 -2.15
C MET A 45 15.75 8.63 -1.47
N PHE A 46 16.16 9.70 -2.14
CA PHE A 46 16.93 10.78 -1.52
C PHE A 46 16.06 12.02 -1.36
N LEU A 47 16.26 12.71 -0.22
CA LEU A 47 15.81 14.08 -0.05
C LEU A 47 16.95 15.02 -0.46
N TYR A 48 16.71 15.83 -1.49
CA TYR A 48 17.69 16.75 -2.04
C TYR A 48 17.23 18.20 -1.84
N SER A 49 18.14 19.06 -1.40
CA SER A 49 17.94 20.51 -1.44
C SER A 49 19.24 21.15 -1.96
N PRO A 50 19.19 21.94 -3.04
CA PRO A 50 20.40 22.55 -3.60
C PRO A 50 21.00 23.55 -2.61
N GLN A 51 22.29 23.84 -2.76
CA GLN A 51 22.94 24.88 -1.96
C GLN A 51 22.21 26.21 -2.13
N ASN A 52 21.83 26.86 -1.02
CA ASN A 52 21.00 28.07 -0.95
C ASN A 52 19.54 27.90 -1.44
N GLY A 53 19.09 26.67 -1.71
CA GLY A 53 17.70 26.35 -1.98
C GLY A 53 16.84 26.45 -0.72
N THR A 54 15.57 26.81 -0.91
CA THR A 54 14.57 26.83 0.16
C THR A 54 13.60 25.64 0.09
N ARG A 55 13.73 24.81 -0.95
CA ARG A 55 12.85 23.67 -1.25
C ARG A 55 13.60 22.34 -1.24
N TRP A 56 12.84 21.30 -0.90
CA TRP A 56 13.22 19.91 -0.96
C TRP A 56 12.62 19.24 -2.19
N TYR A 57 13.40 18.33 -2.75
CA TYR A 57 13.08 17.48 -3.89
C TYR A 57 13.25 16.01 -3.48
N ILE A 58 12.50 15.13 -4.12
CA ILE A 58 12.62 13.68 -3.96
C ILE A 58 13.26 13.12 -5.22
N LEU A 59 14.33 12.34 -5.05
CA LEU A 59 15.00 11.61 -6.11
C LEU A 59 14.78 10.11 -5.91
N PRO A 60 14.48 9.33 -6.96
CA PRO A 60 14.32 7.90 -6.84
C PRO A 60 15.66 7.21 -6.58
N TRP A 61 15.63 6.14 -5.81
CA TRP A 61 16.73 5.21 -5.60
C TRP A 61 16.17 3.79 -5.56
N ASP A 62 17.00 2.78 -5.81
CA ASP A 62 16.68 1.35 -5.60
C ASP A 62 15.28 0.93 -6.12
N LEU A 63 15.20 0.85 -7.46
CA LEU A 63 13.94 0.63 -8.20
C LEU A 63 13.78 -0.81 -8.68
N ASP A 64 14.59 -1.75 -8.19
CA ASP A 64 14.59 -3.16 -8.60
C ASP A 64 13.31 -3.93 -8.22
N ASP A 65 12.50 -3.38 -7.31
CA ASP A 65 11.17 -3.89 -6.99
C ASP A 65 10.05 -3.39 -7.94
N SER A 66 10.40 -2.60 -8.95
CA SER A 66 9.47 -2.12 -9.98
C SER A 66 9.05 -3.26 -10.91
N LEU A 67 7.77 -3.25 -11.32
CA LEU A 67 7.17 -4.22 -12.24
C LEU A 67 7.33 -5.70 -11.82
N ARG A 68 7.27 -5.95 -10.50
CA ARG A 68 7.48 -7.27 -9.91
C ARG A 68 6.20 -8.06 -9.65
N LYS A 69 4.99 -7.53 -9.85
CA LYS A 69 3.76 -8.28 -9.51
C LYS A 69 3.66 -9.58 -10.30
N GLY A 70 3.94 -9.54 -11.60
CA GLY A 70 3.92 -10.73 -12.47
C GLY A 70 4.91 -11.80 -12.00
N GLU A 71 6.17 -11.42 -11.73
CA GLU A 71 7.18 -12.35 -11.20
C GLU A 71 6.78 -12.90 -9.83
N ARG A 72 6.29 -12.05 -8.93
CA ARG A 72 5.91 -12.46 -7.56
C ARG A 72 4.83 -13.53 -7.58
N GLU A 73 3.78 -13.35 -8.37
CA GLU A 73 2.73 -14.36 -8.53
C GLU A 73 3.25 -15.65 -9.15
N LEU A 74 4.11 -15.55 -10.17
CA LEU A 74 4.71 -16.72 -10.81
C LEU A 74 5.61 -17.52 -9.86
N ARG A 75 6.33 -16.85 -8.98
CA ARG A 75 7.22 -17.49 -7.98
C ARG A 75 6.46 -18.00 -6.77
N ARG A 76 5.39 -17.30 -6.38
CA ARG A 76 4.60 -17.54 -5.17
C ARG A 76 3.14 -17.21 -5.47
N SER A 77 2.33 -18.24 -5.70
CA SER A 77 0.89 -18.09 -5.91
C SER A 77 0.24 -17.35 -4.72
N GLY A 78 -0.52 -16.29 -5.01
CA GLY A 78 -1.19 -15.48 -3.99
C GLY A 78 -0.30 -14.46 -3.27
N ALA A 79 0.91 -14.20 -3.77
CA ALA A 79 1.85 -13.22 -3.20
C ALA A 79 1.32 -11.77 -3.20
N LEU A 80 0.40 -11.40 -4.10
CA LEU A 80 -0.23 -10.08 -4.09
C LEU A 80 -1.28 -9.94 -2.97
N GLY A 81 -1.73 -11.06 -2.41
CA GLY A 81 -2.70 -11.11 -1.32
C GLY A 81 -4.10 -10.60 -1.70
N GLN A 82 -4.98 -10.57 -0.70
CA GLN A 82 -6.37 -10.10 -0.84
C GLN A 82 -6.53 -8.74 -0.15
N ASN A 83 -7.34 -7.84 -0.72
CA ASN A 83 -7.64 -6.50 -0.18
C ASN A 83 -6.39 -5.61 0.03
N SER A 84 -5.36 -5.78 -0.81
CA SER A 84 -4.09 -5.07 -0.67
C SER A 84 -4.24 -3.55 -0.78
N TRP A 85 -3.65 -2.82 0.17
CA TRP A 85 -3.49 -1.37 0.14
C TRP A 85 -2.22 -0.90 -0.60
N ARG A 86 -1.38 -1.84 -1.07
CA ARG A 86 -0.02 -1.56 -1.57
C ARG A 86 0.05 -0.87 -2.93
N TYR A 87 -1.08 -0.65 -3.60
CA TYR A 87 -1.11 -0.11 -4.96
C TYR A 87 -1.92 1.18 -5.05
N GLY A 88 -1.56 2.04 -6.00
CA GLY A 88 -2.13 3.38 -6.14
C GLY A 88 -1.71 4.30 -5.00
N VAL A 89 -2.53 5.30 -4.69
CA VAL A 89 -2.21 6.30 -3.65
C VAL A 89 -2.33 5.75 -2.23
N SER A 90 -3.10 4.67 -2.04
CA SER A 90 -3.27 3.99 -0.74
C SER A 90 -1.94 3.57 -0.12
N ASN A 91 -0.94 3.19 -0.94
CA ASN A 91 0.37 2.78 -0.46
C ASN A 91 1.10 3.89 0.32
N TYR A 92 0.87 5.14 -0.06
CA TYR A 92 1.57 6.30 0.49
C TYR A 92 0.84 6.90 1.68
N TRP A 93 -0.38 6.44 1.99
CA TRP A 93 -1.25 7.06 2.97
C TRP A 93 -0.74 6.97 4.41
N GLY A 94 0.12 5.98 4.69
CA GLY A 94 0.77 5.81 6.00
C GLY A 94 1.91 6.80 6.25
N ASN A 95 2.43 7.46 5.21
CA ASN A 95 3.46 8.49 5.33
C ASN A 95 2.81 9.87 5.52
N LEU A 96 3.20 10.59 6.58
CA LEU A 96 2.58 11.86 6.94
C LEU A 96 2.73 12.96 5.86
N LEU A 97 3.86 13.01 5.15
CA LEU A 97 4.05 13.97 4.06
C LEU A 97 3.07 13.65 2.93
N PHE A 98 3.12 12.44 2.39
CA PHE A 98 2.26 12.07 1.27
C PHE A 98 0.78 12.15 1.63
N GLN A 99 0.38 11.73 2.84
CA GLN A 99 -0.99 11.88 3.32
C GLN A 99 -1.47 13.34 3.27
N ARG A 100 -0.66 14.29 3.76
CA ARG A 100 -1.00 15.72 3.73
C ARG A 100 -1.08 16.27 2.31
N LEU A 101 -0.17 15.83 1.44
CA LEU A 101 -0.18 16.23 0.04
C LEU A 101 -1.41 15.69 -0.69
N LEU A 102 -1.74 14.41 -0.51
CA LEU A 102 -2.90 13.77 -1.14
C LEU A 102 -4.24 14.35 -0.65
N LYS A 103 -4.30 14.90 0.57
CA LYS A 103 -5.47 15.65 1.04
C LYS A 103 -5.70 16.96 0.27
N SER A 104 -4.67 17.53 -0.37
CA SER A 104 -4.83 18.68 -1.25
C SER A 104 -5.42 18.26 -2.60
N GLU A 105 -6.56 18.86 -2.96
CA GLU A 105 -7.15 18.71 -4.29
C GLU A 105 -6.20 19.20 -5.39
N ARG A 106 -5.58 20.37 -5.19
CA ARG A 106 -4.58 20.93 -6.12
C ARG A 106 -3.46 19.93 -6.41
N PHE A 107 -2.94 19.28 -5.36
CA PHE A 107 -1.89 18.28 -5.52
C PHE A 107 -2.38 17.06 -6.30
N ARG A 108 -3.56 16.52 -5.96
CA ARG A 108 -4.17 15.38 -6.66
C ARG A 108 -4.45 15.68 -8.13
N THR A 109 -4.98 16.86 -8.45
CA THR A 109 -5.21 17.27 -9.85
C THR A 109 -3.92 17.31 -10.65
N GLY A 110 -2.84 17.83 -10.08
CA GLY A 110 -1.54 17.83 -10.77
C GLY A 110 -0.94 16.41 -10.88
N LEU A 111 -1.05 15.60 -9.83
CA LEU A 111 -0.64 14.19 -9.87
C LEU A 111 -1.38 13.42 -10.98
N ASP A 112 -2.69 13.60 -11.09
CA ASP A 112 -3.51 12.93 -12.10
C ASP A 112 -3.08 13.28 -13.53
N LYS A 113 -2.81 14.56 -13.79
CA LYS A 113 -2.26 15.01 -15.07
C LYS A 113 -0.91 14.38 -15.39
N VAL A 114 -0.02 14.27 -14.40
CA VAL A 114 1.32 13.70 -14.59
C VAL A 114 1.25 12.18 -14.78
N VAL A 115 0.41 11.47 -14.01
CA VAL A 115 0.15 10.03 -14.21
C VAL A 115 -0.36 9.78 -15.62
N ASP A 116 -1.41 10.49 -16.05
CA ASP A 116 -1.96 10.35 -17.41
C ASP A 116 -0.93 10.65 -18.49
N LYS A 117 -0.13 11.72 -18.29
CA LYS A 117 0.94 12.10 -19.22
C LYS A 117 1.98 10.99 -19.34
N LEU A 118 2.51 10.47 -18.23
CA LEU A 118 3.54 9.44 -18.25
C LEU A 118 3.00 8.13 -18.85
N TYR A 119 1.81 7.70 -18.41
CA TYR A 119 1.15 6.49 -18.91
C TYR A 119 0.86 6.54 -20.41
N ARG A 120 0.41 7.68 -20.97
CA ARG A 120 0.14 7.79 -22.42
C ARG A 120 1.41 7.91 -23.27
N ASN A 121 2.54 8.29 -22.66
CA ASN A 121 3.78 8.57 -23.37
C ASN A 121 4.89 7.62 -22.90
N GLN A 122 5.80 8.08 -22.03
CA GLN A 122 7.05 7.37 -21.69
C GLN A 122 6.84 5.99 -21.05
N LEU A 123 5.78 5.84 -20.28
CA LEU A 123 5.45 4.63 -19.53
C LEU A 123 4.21 3.93 -20.11
N SER A 124 3.94 4.08 -21.40
CA SER A 124 2.85 3.31 -22.02
C SER A 124 3.17 1.81 -22.05
N PRO A 125 2.16 0.91 -22.07
CA PRO A 125 2.40 -0.52 -22.23
C PRO A 125 3.27 -0.83 -23.46
N ASN A 126 3.08 -0.12 -24.58
CA ASN A 126 3.92 -0.28 -25.76
C ASN A 126 5.37 0.13 -25.48
N SER A 127 5.58 1.32 -24.91
CA SER A 127 6.93 1.82 -24.59
C SER A 127 7.67 0.90 -23.62
N ILE A 128 7.00 0.44 -22.56
CA ILE A 128 7.58 -0.50 -21.60
C ILE A 128 7.83 -1.86 -22.24
N GLY A 129 6.94 -2.34 -23.10
CA GLY A 129 7.13 -3.59 -23.84
C GLY A 129 8.32 -3.55 -24.78
N ASP A 130 8.49 -2.47 -25.53
CA ASP A 130 9.60 -2.29 -26.47
C ASP A 130 10.92 -2.18 -25.73
N LEU A 131 11.00 -1.34 -24.68
CA LEU A 131 12.19 -1.24 -23.83
C LEU A 131 12.54 -2.58 -23.18
N SER A 132 11.55 -3.28 -22.61
CA SER A 132 11.78 -4.56 -21.93
C SER A 132 12.35 -5.60 -22.89
N LYS A 133 11.84 -5.69 -24.12
CA LYS A 133 12.36 -6.59 -25.16
C LYS A 133 13.78 -6.22 -25.59
N GLN A 134 14.07 -4.92 -25.73
CA GLN A 134 15.42 -4.45 -26.05
C GLN A 134 16.42 -4.89 -24.97
N TYR A 135 16.10 -4.68 -23.68
CA TYR A 135 16.95 -5.14 -22.58
C TYR A 135 17.03 -6.67 -22.51
N ALA A 136 15.92 -7.38 -22.72
CA ALA A 136 15.91 -8.84 -22.72
C ALA A 136 16.84 -9.43 -23.79
N ASN A 137 16.90 -8.83 -24.99
CA ASN A 137 17.83 -9.26 -26.04
C ASN A 137 19.31 -9.16 -25.62
N ILE A 138 19.64 -8.19 -24.76
CA ILE A 138 20.99 -8.01 -24.23
C ILE A 138 21.26 -9.00 -23.09
N VAL A 139 20.31 -9.15 -22.16
CA VAL A 139 20.53 -9.87 -20.89
C VAL A 139 20.29 -11.38 -21.01
N LYS A 140 19.29 -11.83 -21.78
CA LYS A 140 18.88 -13.25 -21.88
C LYS A 140 20.03 -14.22 -22.20
N PRO A 141 20.99 -13.91 -23.08
CA PRO A 141 22.13 -14.80 -23.36
C PRO A 141 23.04 -15.09 -22.16
N TYR A 142 23.05 -14.22 -21.14
CA TYR A 142 23.86 -14.37 -19.94
C TYR A 142 23.16 -15.22 -18.87
N LEU A 143 21.82 -15.26 -18.85
CA LEU A 143 21.03 -15.94 -17.81
C LEU A 143 21.26 -17.46 -17.75
N SER A 144 21.71 -18.06 -18.85
CA SER A 144 21.99 -19.51 -18.96
C SER A 144 23.48 -19.84 -18.85
N ARG A 145 24.32 -18.89 -18.43
CA ARG A 145 25.78 -19.05 -18.33
C ARG A 145 26.27 -18.73 -16.91
N MET A 146 27.46 -19.24 -16.58
CA MET A 146 28.12 -18.91 -15.32
C MET A 146 28.55 -17.44 -15.29
N PRO A 147 28.45 -16.75 -14.13
CA PRO A 147 27.96 -17.26 -12.84
C PRO A 147 26.44 -17.15 -12.64
N ASP A 148 25.71 -16.46 -13.54
CA ASP A 148 24.29 -16.12 -13.34
C ASP A 148 23.36 -17.35 -13.25
N VAL A 149 23.67 -18.41 -14.01
CA VAL A 149 22.87 -19.64 -14.02
C VAL A 149 22.78 -20.31 -12.64
N GLU A 150 23.80 -20.18 -11.78
CA GLU A 150 23.80 -20.76 -10.42
C GLU A 150 22.78 -20.09 -9.49
N ARG A 151 22.47 -18.82 -9.72
CA ARG A 151 21.58 -18.02 -8.85
C ARG A 151 20.27 -17.67 -9.52
N MET A 152 20.01 -18.17 -10.73
CA MET A 152 18.80 -17.84 -11.47
C MET A 152 17.56 -18.43 -10.78
N PRO A 153 16.64 -17.61 -10.24
CA PRO A 153 15.52 -18.11 -9.44
C PRO A 153 14.35 -18.60 -10.29
N ILE A 154 14.46 -18.50 -11.63
CA ILE A 154 13.40 -18.78 -12.59
C ILE A 154 13.94 -19.56 -13.80
N LYS A 155 13.09 -20.37 -14.41
CA LYS A 155 13.39 -21.08 -15.67
C LYS A 155 13.21 -20.14 -16.87
N GLU A 156 13.79 -20.49 -18.01
CA GLU A 156 13.68 -19.71 -19.25
C GLU A 156 12.21 -19.46 -19.67
N GLU A 157 11.36 -20.49 -19.62
CA GLU A 157 9.93 -20.32 -19.92
C GLU A 157 9.21 -19.35 -18.97
N GLN A 158 9.67 -19.23 -17.73
CA GLN A 158 9.14 -18.27 -16.77
C GLN A 158 9.65 -16.86 -17.07
N TYR A 159 10.87 -16.71 -17.57
CA TYR A 159 11.41 -15.43 -18.02
C TYR A 159 10.56 -14.82 -19.13
N ASP A 160 10.24 -15.58 -20.17
CA ASP A 160 9.41 -15.07 -21.28
C ASP A 160 7.98 -14.74 -20.82
N LYS A 161 7.44 -15.48 -19.84
CA LYS A 161 6.16 -15.14 -19.21
C LYS A 161 6.24 -13.80 -18.46
N ILE A 162 7.29 -13.59 -17.65
CA ILE A 162 7.51 -12.34 -16.92
C ILE A 162 7.64 -11.18 -17.90
N LEU A 163 8.50 -11.32 -18.92
CA LEU A 163 8.74 -10.31 -19.94
C LEU A 163 7.44 -9.85 -20.63
N ASN A 164 6.54 -10.79 -20.94
CA ASN A 164 5.25 -10.50 -21.55
C ASN A 164 4.21 -9.89 -20.60
N GLU A 165 4.39 -10.03 -19.28
CA GLU A 165 3.51 -9.42 -18.28
C GLU A 165 3.92 -7.99 -17.90
N LEU A 166 5.19 -7.59 -18.04
CA LEU A 166 5.66 -6.25 -17.65
C LEU A 166 4.79 -5.11 -18.25
N PRO A 167 4.44 -5.11 -19.55
CA PRO A 167 3.56 -4.07 -20.12
C PRO A 167 2.16 -4.05 -19.51
N LYS A 168 1.62 -5.24 -19.21
CA LYS A 168 0.27 -5.40 -18.66
C LYS A 168 0.24 -4.95 -17.19
N GLU A 169 1.34 -5.07 -16.48
CA GLU A 169 1.45 -4.61 -15.10
C GLU A 169 1.33 -3.09 -15.02
N VAL A 170 1.90 -2.35 -15.97
CA VAL A 170 1.76 -0.89 -16.03
C VAL A 170 0.31 -0.46 -16.22
N GLU A 171 -0.44 -1.14 -17.09
CA GLU A 171 -1.88 -0.94 -17.25
C GLU A 171 -2.61 -1.19 -15.92
N LYS A 172 -2.36 -2.33 -15.28
CA LYS A 172 -2.97 -2.67 -13.99
C LYS A 172 -2.66 -1.61 -12.93
N ASN A 173 -1.42 -1.11 -12.87
CA ASN A 173 -1.00 -0.06 -11.95
C ASN A 173 -1.72 1.27 -12.18
N TYR A 174 -1.91 1.65 -13.45
CA TYR A 174 -2.69 2.83 -13.80
C TYR A 174 -4.16 2.71 -13.37
N GLN A 175 -4.78 1.54 -13.56
CA GLN A 175 -6.14 1.28 -13.07
C GLN A 175 -6.20 1.24 -11.53
N ASP A 176 -5.23 0.61 -10.87
CA ASP A 176 -5.13 0.59 -9.40
C ASP A 176 -5.04 2.02 -8.85
N TYR A 177 -4.28 2.90 -9.50
CA TYR A 177 -4.22 4.31 -9.16
C TYR A 177 -5.60 4.99 -9.25
N LYS A 178 -6.28 4.88 -10.40
CA LYS A 178 -7.62 5.50 -10.58
C LYS A 178 -8.63 4.96 -9.57
N ASN A 179 -8.60 3.64 -9.30
CA ASN A 179 -9.45 3.00 -8.30
C ASN A 179 -9.15 3.51 -6.89
N SER A 180 -7.87 3.64 -6.52
CA SER A 180 -7.46 4.08 -5.18
C SER A 180 -7.89 5.51 -4.85
N LEU A 181 -8.13 6.37 -5.85
CA LEU A 181 -8.68 7.72 -5.64
C LEU A 181 -10.19 7.72 -5.33
N GLN A 182 -10.89 6.64 -5.67
CA GLN A 182 -12.33 6.48 -5.45
C GLN A 182 -12.65 5.60 -4.24
N SER A 183 -11.63 4.93 -3.67
CA SER A 183 -11.77 4.11 -2.48
C SER A 183 -11.47 4.91 -1.20
N PRO A 184 -12.07 4.54 -0.06
CA PRO A 184 -11.56 4.96 1.23
C PRO A 184 -10.07 4.65 1.35
N GLN A 185 -9.33 5.43 2.14
CA GLN A 185 -7.91 5.21 2.35
C GLN A 185 -7.67 4.26 3.53
N PRO A 186 -6.57 3.49 3.53
CA PRO A 186 -6.25 2.59 4.63
C PRO A 186 -6.06 3.36 5.95
N PHE A 187 -6.23 2.64 7.06
CA PHE A 187 -6.21 3.16 8.42
C PHE A 187 -5.61 2.10 9.34
N TYR A 188 -5.26 2.46 10.58
CA TYR A 188 -4.71 1.51 11.54
C TYR A 188 -5.80 1.01 12.50
N ILE A 189 -5.69 -0.25 12.90
CA ILE A 189 -6.46 -0.82 14.01
C ILE A 189 -5.69 -0.57 15.30
N ASP A 190 -6.37 -0.05 16.32
CA ASP A 190 -5.76 0.13 17.63
C ASP A 190 -5.57 -1.23 18.31
N GLN A 191 -4.55 -1.35 19.17
CA GLN A 191 -4.40 -2.53 20.02
C GLN A 191 -5.70 -2.77 20.82
N PRO A 192 -6.33 -3.96 20.69
CA PRO A 192 -7.51 -4.30 21.47
C PRO A 192 -7.23 -4.23 22.97
N LYS A 193 -8.21 -3.80 23.75
CA LYS A 193 -8.08 -3.63 25.21
C LYS A 193 -9.30 -4.16 25.93
N VAL A 194 -9.11 -4.60 27.17
CA VAL A 194 -10.22 -4.92 28.07
C VAL A 194 -10.57 -3.68 28.86
N GLU A 195 -11.80 -3.18 28.70
CA GLU A 195 -12.34 -2.04 29.45
C GLU A 195 -13.67 -2.49 30.06
N ASN A 196 -13.87 -2.29 31.37
CA ASN A 196 -15.09 -2.68 32.09
C ASN A 196 -15.52 -4.15 31.91
N GLY A 197 -14.56 -5.06 31.73
CA GLY A 197 -14.82 -6.50 31.54
C GLY A 197 -15.21 -6.90 30.11
N GLU A 198 -15.26 -5.95 29.17
CA GLU A 198 -15.50 -6.20 27.75
C GLU A 198 -14.22 -6.01 26.94
N LEU A 199 -14.09 -6.77 25.85
CA LEU A 199 -13.05 -6.55 24.86
C LEU A 199 -13.49 -5.42 23.93
N VAL A 200 -12.73 -4.34 23.91
CA VAL A 200 -12.94 -3.16 23.09
C VAL A 200 -12.04 -3.24 21.86
N LEU A 201 -12.67 -3.21 20.69
CA LEU A 201 -12.04 -3.17 19.38
C LEU A 201 -12.19 -1.75 18.83
N LYS A 202 -11.07 -1.07 18.56
CA LYS A 202 -11.02 0.32 18.10
C LYS A 202 -10.14 0.43 16.85
N TRP A 203 -10.42 1.40 15.99
CA TRP A 203 -9.62 1.68 14.80
C TRP A 203 -9.65 3.17 14.48
N MET A 204 -8.71 3.63 13.66
CA MET A 204 -8.72 4.99 13.15
C MET A 204 -9.80 5.17 12.08
N SER A 205 -10.37 6.38 11.97
CA SER A 205 -11.24 6.71 10.85
C SER A 205 -10.48 6.63 9.52
N SER A 206 -11.11 5.98 8.53
CA SER A 206 -10.69 6.05 7.13
C SER A 206 -11.01 7.44 6.54
N TYR A 207 -10.45 7.72 5.36
CA TYR A 207 -10.60 8.99 4.66
C TYR A 207 -11.04 8.76 3.22
N ASP A 208 -12.00 9.53 2.73
CA ASP A 208 -12.43 9.50 1.33
C ASP A 208 -12.13 10.86 0.68
N PHE A 209 -11.46 10.84 -0.48
CA PHE A 209 -11.04 12.07 -1.16
C PHE A 209 -12.20 12.93 -1.67
N ASN A 210 -13.37 12.33 -1.84
CA ASN A 210 -14.59 12.98 -2.31
C ASN A 210 -15.59 13.22 -1.16
N ASN A 211 -15.13 13.09 0.09
CA ASN A 211 -15.92 13.29 1.30
C ASN A 211 -17.20 12.45 1.33
N LYS A 212 -17.14 11.23 0.79
CA LYS A 212 -18.24 10.26 0.86
C LYS A 212 -18.40 9.72 2.28
N GLU A 213 -19.62 9.36 2.63
CA GLU A 213 -19.90 8.67 3.88
C GLU A 213 -19.20 7.31 3.88
N ILE A 214 -18.59 6.94 5.02
CA ILE A 214 -17.85 5.69 5.20
C ILE A 214 -18.53 4.89 6.30
N THR A 215 -18.76 3.61 6.02
CA THR A 215 -19.16 2.61 7.03
C THR A 215 -18.10 1.53 7.16
N TYR A 216 -18.12 0.81 8.28
CA TYR A 216 -17.15 -0.24 8.58
C TYR A 216 -17.83 -1.61 8.71
N HIS A 217 -17.13 -2.63 8.20
CA HIS A 217 -17.37 -4.04 8.48
C HIS A 217 -16.25 -4.57 9.36
N VAL A 218 -16.61 -5.03 10.56
CA VAL A 218 -15.69 -5.59 11.55
C VAL A 218 -15.98 -7.07 11.72
N GLU A 219 -14.92 -7.87 11.65
CA GLU A 219 -14.96 -9.31 11.87
C GLU A 219 -13.92 -9.71 12.92
N LEU A 220 -14.28 -10.67 13.78
CA LEU A 220 -13.40 -11.26 14.78
C LEU A 220 -13.53 -12.79 14.72
N ALA A 221 -12.41 -13.50 14.69
CA ALA A 221 -12.39 -14.97 14.60
C ALA A 221 -11.19 -15.57 15.35
N LYS A 222 -11.25 -16.89 15.59
CA LYS A 222 -10.08 -17.68 16.06
C LYS A 222 -9.14 -18.07 14.92
N GLU A 223 -9.66 -18.12 13.70
CA GLU A 223 -8.92 -18.53 12.51
C GLU A 223 -8.82 -17.37 11.52
N PRO A 224 -7.68 -17.18 10.84
CA PRO A 224 -7.44 -16.04 9.96
C PRO A 224 -8.25 -16.11 8.65
N ASN A 225 -8.94 -17.22 8.39
CA ASN A 225 -9.83 -17.38 7.24
C ASN A 225 -11.25 -16.81 7.47
N PHE A 226 -11.58 -16.41 8.71
CA PHE A 226 -12.88 -15.85 9.10
C PHE A 226 -14.10 -16.71 8.71
N LYS A 227 -13.95 -18.04 8.64
CA LYS A 227 -15.08 -18.98 8.42
C LYS A 227 -16.03 -19.00 9.62
N ASP A 228 -15.47 -19.19 10.80
CA ASP A 228 -16.22 -19.22 12.07
C ASP A 228 -15.96 -17.92 12.85
N LYS A 229 -16.91 -16.99 12.77
CA LYS A 229 -16.79 -15.65 13.32
C LYS A 229 -17.37 -15.57 14.74
N ILE A 230 -16.61 -15.00 15.65
CA ILE A 230 -17.05 -14.62 16.99
C ILE A 230 -17.89 -13.33 16.92
N LEU A 231 -17.51 -12.42 16.03
CA LEU A 231 -18.22 -11.17 15.78
C LEU A 231 -18.21 -10.86 14.28
N ASP A 232 -19.35 -10.40 13.76
CA ASP A 232 -19.55 -9.91 12.39
C ASP A 232 -20.52 -8.72 12.47
N LYS A 233 -20.01 -7.50 12.30
CA LYS A 233 -20.79 -6.26 12.41
C LYS A 233 -20.55 -5.39 11.19
N LYS A 234 -21.63 -5.06 10.48
CA LYS A 234 -21.61 -4.30 9.22
C LYS A 234 -22.32 -2.98 9.38
N GLY A 235 -21.99 -2.01 8.53
CA GLY A 235 -22.66 -0.72 8.49
C GLY A 235 -22.37 0.15 9.71
N LEU A 236 -21.26 -0.08 10.41
CA LEU A 236 -20.88 0.72 11.56
C LEU A 236 -20.42 2.10 11.09
N THR A 237 -20.93 3.18 11.67
CA THR A 237 -20.44 4.55 11.46
C THR A 237 -19.41 4.94 12.53
N GLU A 238 -19.52 4.34 13.71
CA GLU A 238 -18.56 4.47 14.80
C GLU A 238 -17.25 3.72 14.49
N THR A 239 -16.17 4.15 15.16
CA THR A 239 -14.83 3.56 15.04
C THR A 239 -14.47 2.61 16.18
N SER A 240 -15.51 2.09 16.85
CA SER A 240 -15.33 1.10 17.91
C SER A 240 -16.50 0.14 17.99
N VAL A 241 -16.21 -1.07 18.48
CA VAL A 241 -17.23 -2.06 18.87
C VAL A 241 -16.72 -2.84 20.07
N THR A 242 -17.63 -3.22 20.97
CA THR A 242 -17.30 -4.08 22.11
C THR A 242 -17.82 -5.50 21.91
N THR A 243 -17.18 -6.44 22.56
CA THR A 243 -17.63 -7.82 22.67
C THR A 243 -17.26 -8.39 24.04
N LYS A 244 -17.81 -9.56 24.36
CA LYS A 244 -17.49 -10.24 25.62
C LYS A 244 -15.99 -10.52 25.72
N HIS A 245 -15.49 -10.59 26.95
CA HIS A 245 -14.14 -11.07 27.20
C HIS A 245 -13.94 -12.45 26.56
N LEU A 246 -12.77 -12.65 25.95
CA LEU A 246 -12.41 -13.89 25.26
C LEU A 246 -11.50 -14.73 26.15
N PRO A 247 -11.57 -16.07 26.10
CA PRO A 247 -10.61 -16.91 26.80
C PRO A 247 -9.19 -16.72 26.22
N LYS A 248 -8.18 -17.23 26.95
CA LYS A 248 -6.81 -17.31 26.45
C LYS A 248 -6.78 -17.95 25.05
N GLY A 249 -6.05 -17.33 24.13
CA GLY A 249 -5.89 -17.85 22.77
C GLY A 249 -5.44 -16.78 21.78
N GLN A 250 -5.21 -17.20 20.54
CA GLN A 250 -4.95 -16.31 19.41
C GLN A 250 -6.27 -15.94 18.73
N TYR A 251 -6.35 -14.70 18.27
CA TYR A 251 -7.52 -14.13 17.60
C TYR A 251 -7.09 -13.25 16.44
N PHE A 252 -8.01 -13.10 15.49
CA PHE A 252 -7.83 -12.32 14.27
C PHE A 252 -8.99 -11.34 14.12
N MET A 253 -8.65 -10.07 13.93
CA MET A 253 -9.59 -9.00 13.68
C MET A 253 -9.38 -8.45 12.27
N ARG A 254 -10.47 -8.21 11.55
CA ARG A 254 -10.45 -7.54 10.24
C ARG A 254 -11.41 -6.37 10.24
N VAL A 255 -10.95 -5.23 9.71
CA VAL A 255 -11.80 -4.05 9.50
C VAL A 255 -11.68 -3.59 8.05
N ILE A 256 -12.83 -3.44 7.41
CA ILE A 256 -12.95 -2.95 6.03
C ILE A 256 -13.82 -1.70 6.05
N ALA A 257 -13.29 -0.60 5.51
CA ALA A 257 -14.05 0.62 5.26
C ALA A 257 -14.70 0.54 3.88
N THR A 258 -15.97 0.95 3.77
CA THR A 258 -16.72 1.03 2.51
C THR A 258 -17.38 2.39 2.40
N ASN A 259 -17.16 3.09 1.28
CA ASN A 259 -17.86 4.35 1.02
C ASN A 259 -19.26 4.13 0.42
N SER A 260 -20.06 5.19 0.36
CA SER A 260 -21.41 5.19 -0.22
C SER A 260 -21.48 4.71 -1.68
N ASP A 261 -20.36 4.75 -2.42
CA ASP A 261 -20.27 4.28 -3.81
C ASP A 261 -19.90 2.78 -3.89
N GLY A 262 -19.83 2.09 -2.74
CA GLY A 262 -19.53 0.66 -2.63
C GLY A 262 -18.04 0.31 -2.77
N LYS A 263 -17.14 1.30 -2.86
CA LYS A 263 -15.70 1.08 -2.91
C LYS A 263 -15.17 0.79 -1.51
N SER A 264 -14.29 -0.20 -1.41
CA SER A 264 -13.83 -0.72 -0.12
C SER A 264 -12.32 -0.72 0.01
N GLN A 265 -11.82 -0.54 1.23
CA GLN A 265 -10.41 -0.57 1.57
C GLN A 265 -10.23 -1.21 2.95
N ALA A 266 -9.32 -2.18 3.00
CA ALA A 266 -8.87 -2.78 4.25
C ALA A 266 -7.92 -1.85 5.02
N SER A 267 -7.83 -2.06 6.33
CA SER A 267 -6.84 -1.42 7.20
C SER A 267 -5.38 -1.80 6.82
N PHE A 268 -4.39 -1.11 7.38
CA PHE A 268 -2.97 -1.32 7.08
C PHE A 268 -2.42 -2.65 7.59
N GLU A 269 -3.09 -3.26 8.57
CA GLU A 269 -2.64 -4.50 9.18
C GLU A 269 -2.51 -5.61 8.16
N GLN A 270 -1.60 -6.53 8.41
CA GLN A 270 -1.35 -7.67 7.55
C GLN A 270 -1.04 -8.86 8.45
N TYR A 271 -1.64 -10.00 8.11
CA TYR A 271 -1.26 -11.28 8.67
C TYR A 271 -0.82 -12.21 7.54
N ARG A 272 0.21 -13.02 7.77
CA ARG A 272 0.75 -13.92 6.74
C ARG A 272 0.43 -15.37 7.07
N VAL A 273 -0.19 -16.06 6.12
CA VAL A 273 -0.40 -17.51 6.16
C VAL A 273 0.43 -18.11 5.02
N ASP A 274 1.48 -18.85 5.37
CA ASP A 274 2.46 -19.40 4.43
C ASP A 274 3.05 -18.33 3.48
N THR A 275 2.72 -18.40 2.19
CA THR A 275 3.14 -17.44 1.16
C THR A 275 2.13 -16.32 0.91
N THR A 276 0.93 -16.41 1.49
CA THR A 276 -0.18 -15.49 1.23
C THR A 276 -0.27 -14.42 2.30
N SER A 277 -0.38 -13.16 1.86
CA SER A 277 -0.65 -12.03 2.75
C SER A 277 -2.16 -11.76 2.82
N LEU A 278 -2.69 -11.72 4.04
CA LEU A 278 -4.06 -11.30 4.34
C LEU A 278 -4.02 -9.84 4.82
N PHE A 279 -4.37 -8.90 3.94
CA PHE A 279 -4.40 -7.48 4.29
C PHE A 279 -5.68 -7.11 5.05
N GLY A 280 -5.56 -6.12 5.92
CA GLY A 280 -6.58 -5.71 6.88
C GLY A 280 -6.73 -6.61 8.10
N VAL A 281 -5.78 -7.54 8.35
CA VAL A 281 -5.91 -8.54 9.41
C VAL A 281 -4.90 -8.28 10.53
N LEU A 282 -5.41 -7.88 11.70
CA LEU A 282 -4.67 -7.81 12.94
C LEU A 282 -4.70 -9.19 13.63
N SER A 283 -3.55 -9.70 14.04
CA SER A 283 -3.48 -10.86 14.95
C SER A 283 -3.11 -10.41 16.36
N PHE A 284 -3.76 -10.97 17.36
CA PHE A 284 -3.47 -10.70 18.77
C PHE A 284 -3.73 -11.93 19.64
N TYR A 285 -3.15 -11.91 20.82
CA TYR A 285 -3.27 -12.95 21.84
C TYR A 285 -3.96 -12.40 23.07
N VAL A 286 -4.88 -13.18 23.63
CA VAL A 286 -5.34 -13.05 25.01
C VAL A 286 -4.46 -13.93 25.87
N MET A 287 -3.75 -13.32 26.82
CA MET A 287 -2.84 -14.00 27.74
C MET A 287 -3.60 -14.62 28.92
N GLU A 288 -2.94 -15.45 29.74
CA GLU A 288 -3.54 -16.07 30.93
C GLU A 288 -4.08 -15.05 31.93
N ASP A 289 -3.41 -13.90 32.07
CA ASP A 289 -3.81 -12.80 32.93
C ASP A 289 -4.86 -11.87 32.28
N GLY A 290 -5.39 -12.25 31.11
CA GLY A 290 -6.38 -11.49 30.35
C GLY A 290 -5.80 -10.29 29.59
N LYS A 291 -4.49 -10.02 29.67
CA LYS A 291 -3.85 -8.96 28.88
C LYS A 291 -3.85 -9.29 27.41
N ILE A 292 -3.86 -8.25 26.58
CA ILE A 292 -3.77 -8.36 25.12
C ILE A 292 -2.35 -8.09 24.66
N LYS A 293 -1.81 -8.99 23.82
CA LYS A 293 -0.55 -8.78 23.10
C LYS A 293 -0.82 -8.87 21.60
N VAL A 294 -0.51 -7.81 20.86
CA VAL A 294 -0.57 -7.83 19.39
C VAL A 294 0.60 -8.63 18.85
N ASP A 295 0.33 -9.48 17.85
CA ASP A 295 1.37 -10.13 17.07
C ASP A 295 1.96 -9.10 16.10
N VAL A 296 3.24 -8.77 16.28
CA VAL A 296 3.95 -7.84 15.41
C VAL A 296 4.78 -8.68 14.47
N TYR A 297 4.39 -8.71 13.20
CA TYR A 297 5.21 -9.34 12.17
C TYR A 297 6.47 -8.50 11.98
N GLU A 298 7.56 -8.87 12.65
CA GLU A 298 8.89 -8.38 12.30
C GLU A 298 9.29 -9.01 10.97
N ASN A 299 9.36 -8.20 9.91
CA ASN A 299 10.04 -8.61 8.68
C ASN A 299 11.51 -8.89 9.02
N LYS A 300 11.86 -10.16 9.20
CA LYS A 300 13.24 -10.63 9.08
C LYS A 300 13.63 -10.76 7.61
#